data_AF-A0A2E2B5S5-F1
#
_entry.id   AF-A0A2E2B5S5-F1
#
_cell.length_a   1.000
_cell.length_b   1.000
_cell.length_c   1.000
_cell.angle_alpha   90.00
_cell.angle_beta   90.00
_cell.angle_gamma   90.00
#
_symmetry.space_group_name_H-M   'P 1'
#
loop_
_entity.id
_entity.type
_entity.pdbx_description
1 polymer ?
#
loop_
_entity_poly.entity_id
_entity_poly.type
_entity_poly.pdbx_seq_one_letter_code
_entity_poly.pdbx_strand_id
1 'polypeptide(L)' 'PSVFRRIWNHLVGIPPHRYVIERRMIHARRLLAETAMTISEIAYEVGYEDPLYFSRLFRKNTGISASMYRRYHR' A
#
# COMPACT_ATOMS: atom_id res chain seq x y z
N PRO A 1 9.74 24.00 3.79
CA PRO A 1 8.88 22.87 4.20
C PRO A 1 9.19 22.32 5.62
N SER A 2 9.14 23.17 6.65
CA SER A 2 9.59 22.84 8.02
C SER A 2 8.45 22.63 9.03
N VAL A 3 7.32 23.34 8.88
CA VAL A 3 6.20 23.27 9.83
C VAL A 3 5.43 21.95 9.72
N PHE A 4 5.11 21.50 8.50
CA PHE A 4 4.39 20.25 8.26
C PHE A 4 5.07 19.03 8.90
N ARG A 5 6.38 18.88 8.68
CA ARG A 5 7.16 17.77 9.26
C ARG A 5 7.17 17.82 10.79
N ARG A 6 7.25 19.01 11.38
CA ARG A 6 7.26 19.19 12.84
C ARG A 6 5.91 18.84 13.47
N ILE A 7 4.81 19.32 12.88
CA ILE A 7 3.44 18.99 13.33
C ILE A 7 3.16 17.50 13.15
N TRP A 8 3.54 16.94 12.00
CA TRP A 8 3.32 15.52 11.70
C TRP A 8 4.02 14.60 12.69
N ASN A 9 5.29 14.88 13.01
CA ASN A 9 6.04 14.08 13.99
C ASN A 9 5.39 14.14 15.38
N HIS A 10 4.81 15.28 15.77
CA HIS A 10 4.14 15.41 17.06
C HIS A 10 2.81 14.65 17.13
N LEU A 11 2.08 14.53 16.02
CA LEU A 11 0.76 13.89 15.98
C LEU A 11 0.82 12.39 15.69
N VAL A 12 1.68 11.95 14.77
CA VAL A 12 1.62 10.60 14.17
C VAL A 12 2.82 9.73 14.57
N GLY A 13 3.95 10.34 14.93
CA GLY A 13 5.15 9.60 15.38
C GLY A 13 5.90 8.81 14.30
N ILE A 14 5.35 8.65 13.09
CA ILE A 14 6.02 8.02 11.94
C ILE A 14 6.23 9.02 10.79
N PRO A 15 7.24 8.85 9.92
CA PRO A 15 7.42 9.72 8.76
C PRO A 15 6.19 9.73 7.82
N PRO A 16 5.81 10.88 7.23
CA PRO A 16 4.63 10.97 6.36
C PRO A 16 4.62 9.96 5.21
N HIS A 17 5.78 9.73 4.58
CA HIS A 17 5.89 8.77 3.48
C HIS A 17 5.55 7.34 3.91
N ARG A 18 5.92 6.93 5.14
CA ARG A 18 5.60 5.60 5.66
C ARG A 18 4.10 5.46 5.88
N TYR A 19 3.48 6.48 6.46
CA TYR A 19 2.04 6.49 6.65
C TYR A 19 1.29 6.35 5.33
N VAL A 20 1.68 7.09 4.29
CA VAL A 20 1.07 6.97 2.96
C VAL A 20 1.22 5.55 2.41
N ILE A 21 2.42 4.95 2.50
CA ILE A 21 2.64 3.57 2.06
C ILE A 21 1.74 2.61 2.84
N GLU A 22 1.66 2.71 4.16
CA GLU A 22 0.81 1.85 4.98
C GLU A 22 -0.67 1.97 4.60
N ARG A 23 -1.17 3.20 4.40
CA ARG A 23 -2.55 3.43 3.96
C ARG A 23 -2.83 2.82 2.59
N ARG A 24 -1.90 2.95 1.64
CA ARG A 24 -2.00 2.31 0.32
C ARG A 24 -1.99 0.79 0.43
N MET A 25 -1.15 0.21 1.29
CA MET A 25 -1.08 -1.24 1.49
C MET A 25 -2.34 -1.80 2.18
N ILE A 26 -2.91 -1.07 3.14
CA ILE A 26 -4.23 -1.40 3.73
C ILE A 26 -5.30 -1.42 2.62
N HIS A 27 -5.33 -0.40 1.78
CA HIS A 27 -6.31 -0.32 0.70
C HIS A 27 -6.13 -1.44 -0.33
N ALA A 28 -4.89 -1.72 -0.74
CA ALA A 28 -4.56 -2.81 -1.67
C ALA A 28 -4.99 -4.18 -1.14
N ARG A 29 -4.74 -4.47 0.14
CA ARG A 29 -5.17 -5.71 0.79
C ARG A 29 -6.69 -5.88 0.72
N ARG A 30 -7.43 -4.80 0.97
CA ARG A 30 -8.89 -4.79 0.86
C ARG A 30 -9.36 -5.09 -0.55
N LEU A 31 -8.81 -4.39 -1.56
CA LEU A 31 -9.17 -4.61 -2.96
C LEU A 31 -8.82 -6.03 -3.44
N LEU A 32 -7.70 -6.60 -2.98
CA LEU A 32 -7.31 -7.97 -3.31
C LEU A 32 -8.30 -9.02 -2.80
N ALA A 33 -8.87 -8.80 -1.62
CA ALA A 33 -9.84 -9.68 -0.97
C ALA A 33 -11.27 -9.48 -1.50
N GLU A 34 -11.69 -8.23 -1.69
CA GLU A 34 -13.11 -7.90 -1.91
C GLU A 34 -13.50 -7.76 -3.39
N THR A 35 -12.53 -7.66 -4.32
CA THR A 35 -12.82 -7.36 -5.73
C THR A 35 -12.29 -8.40 -6.70
N ALA A 36 -12.63 -8.27 -7.98
CA ALA A 36 -12.07 -9.07 -9.07
C ALA A 36 -10.96 -8.34 -9.87
N MET A 37 -10.61 -7.10 -9.47
CA MET A 37 -9.61 -6.28 -10.17
C MET A 37 -8.29 -7.04 -10.32
N THR A 38 -7.62 -6.92 -11.45
CA THR A 38 -6.26 -7.44 -11.64
C THR A 38 -5.28 -6.77 -10.68
N ILE A 39 -4.14 -7.42 -10.43
CA ILE A 39 -3.08 -6.85 -9.57
C ILE A 39 -2.59 -5.51 -10.13
N SER A 40 -2.55 -5.36 -11.45
CA SER A 40 -2.16 -4.11 -12.12
C SER A 40 -3.20 -3.01 -11.89
N GLU A 41 -4.49 -3.28 -12.05
CA GLU A 41 -5.54 -2.29 -11.76
C GLU A 41 -5.50 -1.85 -10.30
N ILE A 42 -5.27 -2.77 -9.37
CA ILE A 42 -5.10 -2.44 -7.94
C ILE A 42 -3.87 -1.56 -7.70
N ALA A 43 -2.77 -1.79 -8.41
CA ALA A 43 -1.58 -0.96 -8.30
C ALA A 43 -1.87 0.49 -8.71
N TYR A 44 -2.57 0.68 -9.83
CA TYR A 44 -2.98 2.01 -10.30
C TYR A 44 -3.96 2.67 -9.32
N GLU A 45 -4.97 1.93 -8.85
CA GLU A 45 -5.98 2.41 -7.91
C GLU A 45 -5.36 2.91 -6.60
N VAL A 46 -4.35 2.21 -6.08
CA VAL A 46 -3.64 2.62 -4.86
C VAL A 46 -2.49 3.60 -5.12
N GLY A 47 -2.42 4.16 -6.32
CA GLY A 47 -1.55 5.29 -6.69
C GLY A 47 -0.12 4.90 -7.06
N TYR A 48 0.11 3.70 -7.60
CA TYR A 48 1.38 3.28 -8.18
C TYR A 48 1.28 3.18 -9.70
N GLU A 49 2.17 3.89 -10.40
CA GLU A 49 2.23 3.89 -11.87
C GLU A 49 2.93 2.65 -12.44
N ASP A 50 3.71 1.95 -11.62
CA ASP A 50 4.39 0.71 -11.98
C ASP A 50 3.83 -0.47 -11.16
N PRO A 51 3.04 -1.37 -11.78
CA PRO A 51 2.54 -2.59 -11.14
C PRO A 51 3.63 -3.53 -10.61
N LEU A 52 4.81 -3.58 -11.25
CA LEU A 52 5.93 -4.41 -10.80
C LEU A 52 6.54 -3.81 -9.52
N TYR A 53 6.70 -2.50 -9.46
CA TYR A 53 7.14 -1.81 -8.25
C TYR A 53 6.14 -2.02 -7.11
N PHE A 54 4.84 -1.83 -7.36
CA PHE A 54 3.80 -2.14 -6.39
C PHE A 54 3.92 -3.57 -5.87
N SER A 55 4.06 -4.56 -6.76
CA SER A 55 4.15 -5.98 -6.37
C SER A 55 5.35 -6.27 -5.46
N ARG A 56 6.52 -5.66 -5.75
CA ARG A 56 7.71 -5.77 -4.90
C ARG A 56 7.49 -5.13 -3.54
N LEU A 57 6.89 -3.94 -3.51
CA LEU A 57 6.63 -3.20 -2.29
C LEU A 57 5.57 -3.89 -1.42
N PHE A 58 4.52 -4.42 -2.03
CA PHE A 58 3.47 -5.18 -1.36
C PHE A 58 4.06 -6.40 -0.66
N ARG A 59 4.90 -7.19 -1.36
CA ARG A 59 5.59 -8.33 -0.74
C ARG A 59 6.51 -7.90 0.39
N LYS A 60 7.25 -6.80 0.23
CA LYS A 60 8.11 -6.25 1.29
C LYS A 60 7.30 -5.84 2.53
N ASN A 61 6.09 -5.32 2.35
CA ASN A 61 5.27 -4.83 3.46
C ASN A 61 4.44 -5.93 4.13
N THR A 62 3.99 -6.93 3.38
CA THR A 62 3.06 -7.98 3.87
C THR A 62 3.72 -9.35 4.07
N GLY A 63 4.93 -9.55 3.57
CA GLY A 63 5.65 -10.83 3.61
C GLY A 63 5.32 -11.80 2.46
N ILE A 64 4.20 -11.61 1.75
CA ILE A 64 3.74 -12.49 0.67
C ILE A 64 3.36 -11.70 -0.59
N SER A 65 3.31 -12.36 -1.76
CA SER A 65 2.91 -11.67 -3.00
C SER A 65 1.43 -11.29 -2.97
N ALA A 66 1.05 -10.25 -3.73
CA ALA A 66 -0.35 -9.85 -3.90
C ALA A 66 -1.23 -10.99 -4.45
N SER A 67 -0.70 -11.81 -5.35
CA SER A 67 -1.38 -13.00 -5.89
C SER A 67 -1.66 -14.06 -4.80
N MET A 68 -0.67 -14.35 -3.95
CA MET A 68 -0.83 -15.28 -2.83
C MET A 68 -1.79 -14.72 -1.78
N TYR A 69 -1.68 -13.43 -1.47
CA TYR A 69 -2.59 -12.75 -0.56
C TYR A 69 -4.04 -12.90 -1.03
N ARG A 70 -4.31 -12.63 -2.31
CA ARG A 70 -5.65 -12.84 -2.89
C ARG A 70 -6.12 -14.28 -2.72
N ARG A 71 -5.28 -15.27 -3.01
CA ARG A 71 -5.65 -16.68 -2.90
C ARG A 71 -6.02 -17.09 -1.45
N TYR A 72 -5.44 -16.47 -0.44
CA TYR A 72 -5.71 -16.80 0.96
C TYR A 72 -6.89 -16.05 1.58
N HIS A 73 -7.22 -14.87 1.04
CA HIS A 73 -8.17 -13.93 1.66
C HIS A 73 -9.43 -13.69 0.84
N ARG A 74 -9.63 -14.44 -0.24
CA ARG A 74 -10.81 -14.39 -1.10
C ARG A 74 -11.55 -15.72 -1.01
#